data_AF-A0A7C9D382-F1
#
_entry.id   AF-A0A7C9D382-F1
#
_cell.length_a   1.000
_cell.length_b   1.000
_cell.length_c   1.000
_cell.angle_alpha   90.00
_cell.angle_beta   90.00
_cell.angle_gamma   90.00
#
_symmetry.space_group_name_H-M   'P 1'
#
loop_
_entity.id
_entity.type
_entity.pdbx_description
1 polymer ?
#
loop_
_entity_poly.entity_id
_entity_poly.type
_entity_poly.pdbx_seq_one_letter_code
_entity_poly.pdbx_strand_id
1 'polypeptide(L)'
;GVSDLDLGPAFEHNSQDVMFGGTETVASAIEWAMAELLRSPDDLTRVQKELEDVVGLTRRVDESDLDKLTYFRCCIKETLRLHPPIPLLLHETAKEAVVGGYRIPKQ
;
A
#
# COMPACT_ATOMS: atom_id res chain seq x y z
N GLY A 1 7.59 30.25 -27.29
CA GLY A 1 8.53 29.84 -26.23
C GLY A 1 7.81 28.99 -25.20
N VAL A 2 7.54 27.73 -25.54
CA VAL A 2 7.19 26.66 -24.58
C VAL A 2 8.33 25.61 -24.55
N SER A 3 9.39 25.83 -25.35
CA SER A 3 10.60 25.04 -25.43
C SER A 3 11.62 25.32 -24.31
N ASP A 4 11.39 26.34 -23.49
CA ASP A 4 12.37 26.83 -22.49
C ASP A 4 11.93 26.54 -21.05
N LEU A 5 10.88 25.74 -20.84
CA LEU A 5 10.60 25.15 -19.54
C LEU A 5 11.44 23.88 -19.43
N ASP A 6 12.65 24.02 -18.89
CA ASP A 6 13.53 22.93 -18.47
C ASP A 6 12.87 22.16 -17.30
N LEU A 7 11.82 21.41 -17.63
CA LEU A 7 11.08 20.54 -16.73
C LEU A 7 11.80 19.19 -16.53
N GLY A 8 12.87 18.91 -17.28
CA GLY A 8 13.63 17.66 -17.23
C GLY A 8 14.06 17.27 -15.81
N PRO A 9 14.83 18.10 -15.08
CA PRO A 9 15.32 17.75 -13.76
C PRO A 9 14.22 17.69 -12.69
N ALA A 10 13.17 18.54 -12.78
CA ALA A 10 12.05 18.51 -11.85
C ALA A 10 11.13 17.28 -12.08
N PHE A 11 10.94 16.88 -13.34
CA PHE A 11 10.18 15.69 -13.71
C PHE A 11 10.93 14.41 -13.36
N GLU A 12 12.25 14.36 -13.58
CA GLU A 12 13.11 13.25 -13.17
C GLU A 12 13.16 13.10 -11.65
N HIS A 13 13.29 14.20 -10.90
CA HIS A 13 13.27 14.19 -9.43
C HIS A 13 11.92 13.69 -8.89
N ASN A 14 10.81 14.23 -9.39
CA ASN A 14 9.48 13.80 -8.97
C ASN A 14 9.18 12.33 -9.36
N SER A 15 9.75 11.86 -10.46
CA SER A 15 9.65 10.45 -10.87
C SER A 15 10.40 9.51 -9.92
N GLN A 16 11.57 9.91 -9.40
CA GLN A 16 12.32 9.12 -8.43
C GLN A 16 11.56 8.99 -7.11
N ASP A 17 10.96 10.08 -6.61
CA ASP A 17 10.21 10.07 -5.35
C ASP A 17 8.97 9.16 -5.42
N VAL A 18 8.22 9.22 -6.52
CA VAL A 18 7.05 8.35 -6.74
C VAL A 18 7.45 6.88 -6.83
N MET A 19 8.53 6.59 -7.56
CA MET A 19 9.02 5.22 -7.72
C MET A 19 9.53 4.64 -6.40
N PHE A 20 10.32 5.40 -5.64
CA PHE A 20 10.84 4.97 -4.35
C PHE A 20 9.71 4.72 -3.34
N GLY A 21 8.81 5.70 -3.16
CA GLY A 21 7.71 5.60 -2.20
C GLY A 21 6.71 4.49 -2.53
N GLY A 22 6.48 4.21 -3.83
CA GLY A 22 5.53 3.18 -4.27
C GLY A 22 6.11 1.77 -4.37
N THR A 23 7.36 1.61 -4.80
CA THR A 23 7.90 0.29 -5.16
C THR A 23 8.24 -0.56 -3.95
N GLU A 24 9.03 -0.02 -3.02
CA GLU A 24 9.47 -0.77 -1.83
C GLU A 24 8.29 -1.11 -0.91
N THR A 25 7.34 -0.17 -0.77
CA THR A 25 6.15 -0.36 0.07
C THR A 25 5.21 -1.43 -0.48
N VAL A 26 4.96 -1.44 -1.80
CA VAL A 26 4.12 -2.45 -2.45
C VAL A 26 4.81 -3.82 -2.47
N ALA A 27 6.12 -3.87 -2.73
CA ALA A 27 6.88 -5.13 -2.69
C ALA A 27 6.80 -5.78 -1.30
N SER A 28 7.05 -5.01 -0.24
CA SER A 28 6.95 -5.51 1.14
C SER A 28 5.53 -6.01 1.48
N ALA A 29 4.49 -5.30 1.02
CA ALA A 29 3.10 -5.73 1.24
C ALA A 29 2.79 -7.08 0.55
N ILE A 30 3.28 -7.29 -0.67
CA ILE A 30 3.11 -8.55 -1.41
C ILE A 30 3.86 -9.69 -0.72
N GLU A 31 5.10 -9.46 -0.29
CA GLU A 31 5.92 -10.46 0.41
C GLU A 31 5.22 -10.96 1.68
N TRP A 32 4.76 -10.04 2.53
CA TRP A 32 4.06 -10.39 3.75
C TRP A 32 2.69 -11.02 3.50
N ALA A 33 1.95 -10.56 2.48
CA ALA A 33 0.66 -11.15 2.14
C ALA A 33 0.80 -12.62 1.73
N MET A 34 1.80 -12.91 0.89
CA MET A 34 2.12 -14.29 0.50
C MET A 34 2.61 -15.12 1.68
N ALA A 35 3.47 -14.57 2.54
CA ALA A 35 3.97 -15.26 3.73
C ALA A 35 2.83 -15.66 4.68
N GLU A 36 1.90 -14.74 4.97
CA GLU A 36 0.76 -15.00 5.86
C GLU A 36 -0.24 -16.00 5.26
N LEU A 37 -0.55 -15.88 3.96
CA LEU A 37 -1.45 -16.83 3.28
C LEU A 37 -0.85 -18.24 3.21
N LEU A 38 0.45 -18.38 2.92
CA LEU A 38 1.12 -19.68 2.91
C LEU A 38 1.20 -20.30 4.30
N ARG A 39 1.21 -19.49 5.36
CA ARG A 39 1.18 -19.93 6.76
C ARG A 39 -0.22 -20.36 7.22
N SER A 40 -1.27 -19.93 6.52
CA SER A 40 -2.67 -20.25 6.82
C SER A 40 -3.38 -20.91 5.61
N PRO A 41 -3.29 -22.25 5.48
CA PRO A 41 -3.89 -22.98 4.36
C PRO A 41 -5.39 -22.75 4.20
N ASP A 42 -6.11 -22.55 5.30
CA ASP A 42 -7.56 -22.29 5.31
C ASP A 42 -7.87 -20.93 4.68
N ASP A 43 -7.11 -19.89 5.02
CA ASP A 43 -7.25 -18.55 4.45
C ASP A 43 -6.87 -18.52 2.98
N LEU A 44 -5.78 -19.21 2.61
CA LEU A 44 -5.36 -19.36 1.23
C LEU A 44 -6.44 -20.04 0.38
N THR A 45 -7.00 -21.15 0.87
CA THR A 45 -8.08 -21.87 0.19
C THR A 45 -9.31 -20.98 0.02
N ARG A 46 -9.65 -20.18 1.03
CA ARG A 46 -10.77 -19.25 0.97
C ARG A 46 -10.55 -18.12 -0.04
N VAL A 47 -9.34 -17.56 -0.12
CA VAL A 47 -8.99 -16.56 -1.14
C VAL A 47 -9.04 -17.16 -2.55
N GLN A 48 -8.50 -18.36 -2.75
CA GLN A 48 -8.54 -19.05 -4.04
C GLN A 48 -9.98 -19.32 -4.49
N LYS A 49 -10.84 -19.75 -3.55
CA LYS A 49 -12.26 -19.95 -3.83
C LYS A 49 -12.97 -18.65 -4.19
N GLU A 50 -12.72 -17.55 -3.46
CA GLU A 50 -13.30 -16.25 -3.81
C GLU A 50 -12.86 -15.79 -5.22
N LEU A 51 -11.59 -16.01 -5.57
CA LEU A 51 -11.08 -15.72 -6.92
C LEU A 51 -11.76 -16.58 -7.97
N GLU A 52 -11.96 -17.87 -7.73
CA GLU A 52 -12.67 -18.76 -8.64
C GLU A 52 -14.13 -18.33 -8.81
N ASP A 53 -14.82 -17.98 -7.73
CA ASP A 53 -16.23 -17.59 -7.75
C ASP A 53 -16.46 -16.24 -8.46
N VAL A 54 -15.54 -15.27 -8.31
CA VAL A 54 -15.67 -13.92 -8.88
C VAL A 54 -15.11 -13.83 -10.31
N VAL A 55 -13.91 -14.39 -10.51
CA VAL A 55 -13.15 -14.24 -11.77
C VAL A 55 -13.37 -15.43 -12.69
N GLY A 56 -13.40 -16.63 -12.12
CA GLY A 56 -13.38 -17.89 -12.87
C GLY A 56 -11.97 -18.27 -13.34
N LEU A 57 -11.83 -19.49 -13.85
CA LEU A 57 -10.52 -20.08 -14.19
C LEU A 57 -10.06 -19.82 -15.64
N THR A 58 -10.92 -19.23 -16.48
CA THR A 58 -10.71 -19.16 -17.94
C THR A 58 -10.28 -17.79 -18.45
N ARG A 59 -10.38 -16.75 -17.61
CA ARG A 59 -10.09 -15.36 -17.98
C ARG A 59 -9.14 -14.70 -17.01
N ARG A 60 -8.57 -13.58 -17.42
CA ARG A 60 -7.77 -12.72 -16.55
C ARG A 60 -8.67 -11.86 -15.65
N VAL A 61 -8.10 -11.46 -14.52
CA VAL A 61 -8.70 -10.48 -13.59
C VAL A 61 -8.88 -9.16 -14.32
N ASP A 62 -10.05 -8.56 -14.15
CA ASP A 62 -10.36 -7.20 -14.57
C ASP A 62 -10.43 -6.27 -13.33
N GLU A 63 -10.22 -4.97 -13.52
CA GLU A 63 -10.28 -3.99 -12.43
C GLU A 63 -11.66 -3.98 -11.74
N SER A 64 -12.73 -4.23 -12.51
CA SER A 64 -14.10 -4.32 -11.98
C SER A 64 -14.36 -5.54 -11.09
N ASP A 65 -13.49 -6.55 -11.11
CA ASP A 65 -13.59 -7.71 -10.22
C ASP A 65 -13.10 -7.39 -8.81
N LEU A 66 -12.15 -6.46 -8.67
CA LEU A 66 -11.47 -6.16 -7.40
C LEU A 66 -12.46 -5.71 -6.31
N ASP A 67 -13.53 -5.01 -6.70
CA ASP A 67 -14.59 -4.58 -5.79
C ASP A 67 -15.37 -5.74 -5.17
N LYS A 68 -15.40 -6.89 -5.85
CA LYS A 68 -16.12 -8.11 -5.41
C LYS A 68 -15.23 -9.04 -4.57
N LEU A 69 -13.90 -8.90 -4.66
CA LEU A 69 -12.91 -9.69 -3.91
C LEU A 69 -12.78 -9.17 -2.46
N THR A 70 -13.86 -9.29 -1.70
CA THR A 70 -13.98 -8.69 -0.36
C THR A 70 -13.04 -9.37 0.64
N TYR A 71 -12.95 -10.70 0.62
CA TYR A 71 -12.11 -11.46 1.52
C TYR A 71 -10.64 -11.22 1.24
N PHE A 72 -10.23 -11.28 -0.03
CA PHE A 72 -8.87 -10.95 -0.45
C PHE A 72 -8.47 -9.54 0.04
N ARG A 73 -9.37 -8.55 -0.12
CA ARG A 73 -9.12 -7.19 0.39
C ARG A 73 -8.96 -7.14 1.91
N CYS A 74 -9.72 -7.96 2.64
CA CYS A 74 -9.55 -8.11 4.09
C CYS A 74 -8.18 -8.72 4.44
N CYS A 75 -7.73 -9.74 3.71
CA CYS A 75 -6.40 -10.34 3.91
C CYS A 75 -5.30 -9.30 3.72
N ILE A 76 -5.32 -8.51 2.63
CA ILE A 76 -4.34 -7.45 2.40
C ILE A 76 -4.36 -6.41 3.53
N LYS A 77 -5.55 -5.98 3.96
CA LYS A 77 -5.67 -5.04 5.09
C LYS A 77 -5.10 -5.60 6.39
N GLU A 78 -5.32 -6.88 6.65
CA GLU A 78 -4.82 -7.54 7.84
C GLU A 78 -3.30 -7.72 7.80
N THR A 79 -2.76 -8.09 6.63
CA THR A 79 -1.31 -8.09 6.39
C THR A 79 -0.70 -6.73 6.70
N LEU A 80 -1.29 -5.63 6.22
CA LEU A 80 -0.79 -4.28 6.49
C LEU A 80 -0.95 -3.85 7.95
N ARG A 81 -1.96 -4.38 8.66
CA ARG A 81 -2.14 -4.16 10.11
C ARG A 81 -1.03 -4.85 10.91
N LEU A 82 -0.63 -6.05 10.51
CA LEU A 82 0.43 -6.84 11.16
C LEU A 82 1.83 -6.38 10.77
N HIS A 83 2.02 -6.06 9.48
CA HIS A 83 3.31 -5.77 8.84
C HIS A 83 3.26 -4.45 8.05
N PRO A 84 3.10 -3.30 8.73
CA PRO A 84 3.07 -2.01 8.05
C PRO A 84 4.45 -1.72 7.43
N PRO A 85 4.56 -1.45 6.10
CA PRO A 85 5.85 -1.17 5.45
C PRO A 85 6.59 0.03 6.03
N ILE A 86 5.83 1.01 6.54
CA ILE A 86 6.36 2.19 7.22
C ILE A 86 5.74 2.22 8.63
N PRO A 87 6.34 1.55 9.62
CA PRO A 87 5.77 1.43 10.97
C PRO A 87 5.81 2.73 11.76
N LEU A 88 6.68 3.68 11.39
CA LEU A 88 6.84 4.97 12.05
C LEU A 88 6.83 6.10 11.02
N LEU A 89 5.99 7.10 11.28
CA LEU A 89 5.97 8.35 10.54
C LEU A 89 6.51 9.46 11.45
N LEU A 90 7.74 9.88 11.18
CA LEU A 90 8.39 10.96 11.92
C LEU A 90 7.73 12.28 11.53
N HIS A 91 7.23 13.00 12.53
CA HIS A 91 6.62 14.31 12.38
C HIS A 91 7.21 15.28 13.39
N GLU A 92 7.34 16.53 12.98
CA GLU A 92 7.73 17.65 13.83
C GLU A 92 6.63 18.71 13.85
N THR A 93 6.53 19.46 14.94
CA THR A 93 5.50 20.49 15.08
C THR A 93 6.02 21.85 14.67
N ALA A 94 5.46 22.44 13.61
CA ALA A 94 5.82 23.79 13.15
C ALA A 94 5.35 24.90 14.11
N LYS A 95 4.42 24.57 15.01
CA LYS A 95 3.88 25.42 16.06
C LYS A 95 3.64 24.57 17.29
N GLU A 96 3.69 25.19 18.45
CA GLU A 96 3.34 24.54 19.70
C GLU A 96 1.93 23.95 19.64
N ALA A 97 1.78 22.70 20.09
CA ALA A 97 0.53 21.97 20.04
C ALA A 97 0.25 21.26 21.37
N VAL A 98 -1.02 21.02 21.67
CA VAL A 98 -1.43 20.17 22.80
C VAL A 98 -2.09 18.92 22.24
N VAL A 99 -1.51 17.75 22.53
CA VAL A 99 -2.02 16.44 22.09
C VAL A 99 -2.23 15.56 23.32
N GLY A 100 -3.46 15.08 23.51
CA GLY A 100 -3.79 14.25 24.68
C GLY A 100 -3.53 14.92 26.04
N GLY A 101 -3.55 16.25 26.10
CA GLY A 101 -3.22 17.03 27.30
C GLY A 101 -1.73 17.32 27.49
N TYR A 102 -0.85 16.77 26.66
CA TYR A 102 0.59 17.03 26.68
C TYR A 102 0.95 18.18 25.74
N ARG A 103 1.81 19.09 26.23
CA ARG A 103 2.33 20.22 25.45
C ARG A 103 3.54 19.76 24.63
N ILE A 104 3.41 19.82 23.30
CA ILE A 104 4.48 19.50 22.34
C ILE A 104 5.10 20.83 21.86
N PRO A 105 6.40 21.07 22.11
CA PRO A 105 7.06 22.31 21.72
C PRO A 105 7.29 22.36 20.21
N LYS A 106 7.26 23.57 19.66
CA LYS A 106 7.69 23.84 18.28
C LYS A 106 9.14 23.38 18.06
N GLN A 107 9.44 22.84 16.88
CA GLN A 107 10.80 22.71 16.34
C GLN A 107 11.07 23.79 15.28
#